data_AF-A0A164C730-F1
#
_entry.id   AF-A0A164C730-F1
#
_cell.length_a   1.000
_cell.length_b   1.000
_cell.length_c   1.000
_cell.angle_alpha   90.00
_cell.angle_beta   90.00
_cell.angle_gamma   90.00
#
_symmetry.space_group_name_H-M   'P 1'
#
loop_
_entity.id
_entity.type
_entity.pdbx_description
1 polymer ?
#
loop_
_entity_poly.entity_id
_entity_poly.type
_entity_poly.pdbx_seq_one_letter_code
_entity_poly.pdbx_strand_id
1 'polypeptide(L)' 'MMVAAATDLANIGPTVSAANAAAAAPTAGLAAAAADEVSAVAAALFSAYAQAHQHLGTL' A
#
# COMPACT_ATOMS: atom_id res chain seq x y z
N MET A 1 -26.39 3.95 -19.92
CA MET A 1 -25.43 4.87 -19.28
C MET A 1 -25.33 4.66 -17.78
N MET A 2 -26.40 4.87 -16.99
CA MET A 2 -26.35 4.69 -15.52
C MET A 2 -25.94 3.27 -15.06
N VAL A 3 -26.38 2.22 -15.75
CA VAL A 3 -26.00 0.82 -15.43
C VAL A 3 -24.50 0.57 -15.62
N ALA A 4 -23.92 1.11 -16.69
CA ALA A 4 -22.49 1.00 -16.94
C ALA A 4 -21.70 1.74 -15.86
N ALA A 5 -22.08 2.98 -15.54
CA ALA A 5 -21.44 3.76 -14.48
C ALA A 5 -21.55 3.09 -13.09
N ALA A 6 -22.70 2.47 -12.77
CA ALA A 6 -22.86 1.71 -11.53
C ALA A 6 -21.95 0.47 -11.49
N THR A 7 -21.77 -0.19 -12.63
CA THR A 7 -20.86 -1.33 -12.77
C THR A 7 -19.41 -0.90 -12.61
N ASP A 8 -19.02 0.21 -13.23
CA ASP A 8 -17.68 0.78 -13.08
C ASP A 8 -17.39 1.11 -11.61
N LEU A 9 -18.32 1.78 -10.93
CA LEU A 9 -18.18 2.10 -9.51
C LEU A 9 -18.05 0.84 -8.63
N ALA A 10 -18.83 -0.20 -8.90
CA ALA A 10 -18.74 -1.47 -8.19
C ALA A 10 -17.37 -2.17 -8.36
N ASN A 11 -16.69 -1.92 -9.49
CA ASN A 11 -15.37 -2.49 -9.78
C ASN A 11 -14.21 -1.69 -9.18
N ILE A 12 -14.37 -0.40 -8.88
CA ILE A 12 -13.31 0.45 -8.33
C ILE A 12 -12.81 -0.07 -6.97
N GLY A 13 -13.72 -0.31 -6.02
CA GLY A 13 -13.36 -0.76 -4.67
C GLY A 13 -12.52 -2.04 -4.65
N PRO A 14 -12.99 -3.14 -5.29
CA PRO A 14 -12.22 -4.37 -5.43
C PRO A 14 -10.86 -4.17 -6.12
N THR A 15 -10.81 -3.33 -7.16
CA THR A 15 -9.55 -3.05 -7.88
C THR A 15 -8.54 -2.35 -6.99
N VAL A 16 -8.97 -1.36 -6.21
CA VAL A 16 -8.12 -0.64 -5.24
C VAL A 16 -7.67 -1.57 -4.12
N SER A 17 -8.55 -2.41 -3.58
CA SER A 17 -8.21 -3.39 -2.56
C SER A 17 -7.16 -4.38 -3.04
N ALA A 18 -7.31 -4.92 -4.26
CA ALA A 18 -6.34 -5.83 -4.87
C ALA A 18 -4.98 -5.16 -5.08
N ALA A 19 -4.96 -3.90 -5.54
CA ALA A 19 -3.74 -3.13 -5.71
C ALA A 19 -3.04 -2.86 -4.36
N ASN A 20 -3.79 -2.50 -3.31
CA ASN A 20 -3.26 -2.30 -1.96
C ASN A 20 -2.63 -3.58 -1.40
N ALA A 21 -3.32 -4.72 -1.55
CA ALA A 21 -2.82 -6.02 -1.11
C ALA A 21 -1.51 -6.40 -1.84
N ALA A 22 -1.43 -6.17 -3.15
CA ALA A 22 -0.22 -6.43 -3.93
C ALA A 22 0.96 -5.53 -3.49
N ALA A 23 0.69 -4.30 -3.07
CA ALA A 23 1.71 -3.35 -2.60
C ALA A 23 2.16 -3.58 -1.15
N ALA A 24 1.39 -4.31 -0.33
CA ALA A 24 1.62 -4.43 1.11
C ALA A 24 3.02 -4.96 1.46
N ALA A 25 3.38 -6.13 0.94
CA ALA A 25 4.68 -6.76 1.22
C ALA A 25 5.89 -5.93 0.73
N PRO A 26 5.96 -5.47 -0.54
CA PRO A 26 7.13 -4.75 -1.03
C PRO A 26 7.32 -3.36 -0.38
N THR A 27 6.26 -2.76 0.17
CA THR A 27 6.36 -1.45 0.84
C THR A 27 6.65 -1.56 2.34
N ALA A 28 6.15 -2.59 3.01
CA ALA A 28 6.37 -2.81 4.45
C ALA A 28 7.66 -3.59 4.77
N GLY A 29 8.30 -4.20 3.77
CA GLY A 29 9.56 -4.94 3.89
C GLY A 29 10.74 -4.25 3.23
N LEU A 30 10.82 -2.91 3.32
CA LEU A 30 11.84 -2.13 2.61
C LEU A 30 13.23 -2.37 3.21
N ALA A 31 14.20 -2.75 2.37
CA ALA A 31 15.59 -2.88 2.77
C ALA A 31 16.29 -1.51 2.83
N ALA A 32 17.25 -1.38 3.74
CA ALA A 32 18.11 -0.19 3.81
C ALA A 32 18.95 -0.05 2.52
N ALA A 33 19.05 1.17 2.01
CA ALA A 33 19.80 1.45 0.78
C ALA A 33 21.32 1.27 0.94
N ALA A 34 21.83 1.48 2.15
CA ALA A 34 23.21 1.28 2.55
C ALA A 34 23.28 0.82 4.02
N ALA A 35 24.48 0.45 4.48
CA ALA A 35 24.71 -0.10 5.82
C ALA A 35 24.80 0.96 6.94
N ASP A 36 24.69 2.25 6.61
CA ASP A 36 24.73 3.33 7.57
C ASP A 36 23.41 3.46 8.36
N GLU A 37 23.50 4.14 9.51
CA GLU A 37 22.37 4.34 10.41
C GLU A 37 21.24 5.17 9.78
N VAL A 38 21.56 6.15 8.94
CA VAL A 38 20.55 7.00 8.28
C VAL A 38 19.70 6.17 7.32
N SER A 39 20.35 5.32 6.52
CA SER A 39 19.67 4.38 5.63
C SER A 39 18.80 3.37 6.37
N ALA A 40 19.27 2.86 7.53
CA ALA A 40 18.49 1.95 8.35
C ALA A 40 17.24 2.63 8.95
N VAL A 41 17.39 3.84 9.50
CA VAL A 41 16.28 4.61 10.06
C VAL A 41 15.28 5.01 8.97
N ALA A 42 15.75 5.41 7.79
CA ALA A 42 14.88 5.73 6.66
C ALA A 42 14.03 4.52 6.24
N ALA A 43 14.65 3.34 6.08
CA ALA A 43 13.92 2.11 5.74
C ALA A 43 12.90 1.72 6.80
N ALA A 44 13.24 1.86 8.09
CA ALA A 44 12.33 1.61 9.20
C ALA A 44 11.13 2.58 9.21
N LEU A 45 11.38 3.88 8.97
CA LEU A 45 10.33 4.90 8.89
C LEU A 45 9.33 4.60 7.76
N PHE A 46 9.83 4.30 6.56
CA PHE A 46 8.96 3.99 5.41
C PHE A 46 8.18 2.69 5.62
N SER A 47 8.81 1.67 6.21
CA SER A 47 8.13 0.41 6.53
C SER A 47 7.02 0.61 7.56
N ALA A 48 7.25 1.43 8.60
CA ALA A 48 6.21 1.78 9.58
C ALA A 48 5.06 2.57 8.94
N TYR A 49 5.36 3.52 8.04
CA TYR A 49 4.33 4.24 7.29
C TYR A 49 3.50 3.30 6.40
N ALA A 50 4.14 2.36 5.70
CA ALA A 50 3.45 1.36 4.89
C ALA A 50 2.52 0.49 5.75
N GLN A 51 2.96 0.04 6.92
CA GLN A 51 2.11 -0.72 7.85
C GLN A 51 0.90 0.09 8.31
N ALA A 52 1.07 1.37 8.67
CA ALA A 52 -0.04 2.23 9.03
C ALA A 52 -1.04 2.42 7.86
N HIS A 53 -0.53 2.59 6.64
CA HIS A 53 -1.37 2.68 5.44
C HIS A 53 -2.16 1.39 5.20
N GLN A 54 -1.56 0.20 5.38
CA GLN A 54 -2.26 -1.07 5.21
C GLN A 54 -3.42 -1.23 6.19
N HIS A 55 -3.29 -0.76 7.43
CA HIS A 55 -4.41 -0.79 8.40
C HIS A 55 -5.60 0.07 7.96
N LEU A 56 -5.37 1.16 7.21
CA LEU A 56 -6.42 2.00 6.65
C LEU A 56 -7.07 1.34 5.41
N GLY A 57 -6.28 0.69 4.56
CA GLY A 57 -6.74 0.06 3.33
C GLY A 57 -7.50 -1.26 3.51
N THR A 58 -7.53 -1.79 4.74
CA THR A 58 -8.30 -3.00 5.12
C THR A 58 -9.67 -2.72 5.75
N LEU A 59 -10.02 -1.45 5.98
CA LEU A 59 -11.34 -1.01 6.45
C LEU A 59 -12.30 -0.80 5.27
#